data_AF-A0A662GD33-F1
#
_entry.id   AF-A0A662GD33-F1
#
_cell.length_a   1.000
_cell.length_b   1.000
_cell.length_c   1.000
_cell.angle_alpha   90.00
_cell.angle_beta   90.00
_cell.angle_gamma   90.00
#
_symmetry.space_group_name_H-M   'P 1'
#
loop_
_entity.id
_entity.type
_entity.pdbx_description
1 polymer ?
#
loop_
_entity_poly.entity_id
_entity_poly.type
_entity_poly.pdbx_seq_one_letter_code
_entity_poly.pdbx_strand_id
1 'polypeptide(L)'
;MSLPPERKRKYAILFLLAAFNDALDILEIFNPFIELLLDIFTAAVITYLLGELDPIVFLVAVLDAVPFVDLAPVWTGYIYYRYYKELRAMTPKPRIEVFKIPREGDYEE
;
A
#
# COMPACT_ATOMS: atom_id res chain seq x y z
N MET A 1 -7.55 -15.44 2.85
CA MET A 1 -8.41 -14.42 3.50
C MET A 1 -8.45 -13.18 2.64
N SER A 2 -9.53 -12.41 2.70
CA SER A 2 -9.70 -11.21 1.88
C SER A 2 -10.24 -10.08 2.76
N LEU A 3 -9.87 -8.82 2.48
CA LEU A 3 -10.37 -7.67 3.23
C LEU A 3 -11.93 -7.62 3.26
N PRO A 4 -12.54 -6.98 4.27
CA PRO A 4 -13.97 -6.73 4.29
C PRO A 4 -14.44 -6.01 3.01
N PRO A 5 -15.70 -6.23 2.56
CA PRO A 5 -16.22 -5.66 1.32
C PRO A 5 -16.06 -4.13 1.21
N GLU A 6 -16.28 -3.40 2.31
CA GLU A 6 -16.11 -1.95 2.34
C GLU A 6 -14.65 -1.51 2.12
N ARG A 7 -13.68 -2.20 2.75
CA ARG A 7 -12.26 -1.92 2.54
C ARG A 7 -11.83 -2.29 1.14
N LYS A 8 -12.30 -3.42 0.59
CA LYS A 8 -12.06 -3.78 -0.82
C LYS A 8 -12.54 -2.69 -1.78
N ARG A 9 -13.73 -2.13 -1.55
CA ARG A 9 -14.26 -1.05 -2.38
C ARG A 9 -13.37 0.19 -2.34
N LYS A 10 -12.90 0.58 -1.15
CA LYS A 10 -11.94 1.69 -0.99
C LYS A 10 -10.65 1.43 -1.77
N TYR A 11 -10.05 0.26 -1.61
CA TYR A 11 -8.84 -0.11 -2.36
C TYR A 11 -9.06 -0.18 -3.86
N ALA A 12 -10.21 -0.65 -4.34
CA ALA A 12 -10.52 -0.63 -5.78
C ALA A 12 -10.56 0.80 -6.34
N ILE A 13 -11.17 1.75 -5.62
CA ILE A 13 -11.16 3.17 -6.00
C ILE A 13 -9.73 3.71 -6.01
N LEU A 14 -8.94 3.40 -4.97
CA LEU A 14 -7.56 3.85 -4.88
C LEU A 14 -6.66 3.28 -5.98
N PHE A 15 -6.86 2.02 -6.37
CA PHE A 15 -6.14 1.43 -7.49
C PHE A 15 -6.50 2.09 -8.82
N LEU A 16 -7.78 2.39 -9.05
CA LEU A 16 -8.19 3.10 -10.26
C LEU A 16 -7.59 4.52 -10.29
N LEU A 17 -7.62 5.23 -9.17
CA LEU A 17 -7.04 6.57 -9.06
C LEU A 17 -5.52 6.53 -9.29
N ALA A 18 -4.82 5.62 -8.61
CA ALA A 18 -3.38 5.49 -8.72
C ALA A 18 -2.92 5.09 -10.13
N ALA A 19 -3.58 4.10 -10.74
CA ALA A 19 -3.28 3.68 -12.10
C ALA A 19 -3.60 4.79 -13.12
N PHE A 20 -4.62 5.62 -12.85
CA PHE A 20 -4.90 6.78 -13.67
C PHE A 20 -3.81 7.85 -13.53
N ASN A 21 -3.32 8.13 -12.30
CA ASN A 21 -2.21 9.06 -12.07
C ASN A 21 -0.95 8.58 -12.78
N ASP A 22 -0.51 7.35 -12.50
CA ASP A 22 0.69 6.77 -13.12
C ASP A 22 0.59 6.78 -14.66
N ALA A 23 -0.60 6.58 -15.22
CA ALA A 23 -0.80 6.66 -16.67
C ALA A 23 -0.68 8.09 -17.21
N LEU A 24 -1.12 9.11 -16.47
CA LEU A 24 -0.92 10.51 -16.87
C LEU A 24 0.56 10.89 -16.83
N ASP A 25 1.29 10.44 -15.80
CA ASP A 25 2.73 10.68 -15.65
C ASP A 25 3.53 10.00 -16.76
N ILE A 26 3.27 8.72 -17.04
CA ILE A 26 3.92 7.97 -18.15
C ILE A 26 3.68 8.61 -19.51
N LEU A 27 2.51 9.21 -19.72
CA LEU A 27 2.17 9.85 -20.98
C LEU A 27 2.74 11.27 -21.09
N GLU A 28 3.32 11.82 -20.02
CA GLU A 28 3.92 13.17 -19.95
C GLU A 28 3.01 14.23 -20.59
N ILE A 29 1.69 14.12 -20.40
CA ILE A 29 0.70 14.96 -21.10
C ILE A 29 0.70 16.38 -20.53
N PHE A 30 1.04 16.50 -19.25
CA PHE A 30 0.91 17.73 -18.50
C PHE A 30 2.28 18.37 -18.26
N ASN A 31 2.26 19.60 -17.76
CA ASN A 31 3.49 20.23 -17.31
C ASN A 31 3.76 19.83 -15.84
N PRO A 32 5.00 19.94 -15.35
CA PRO A 32 5.37 19.51 -14.01
C PRO A 32 4.55 20.16 -12.88
N PHE A 33 4.00 21.36 -13.10
CA PHE A 33 3.16 22.01 -12.10
C PHE A 33 1.77 21.36 -11.99
N ILE A 34 1.19 20.92 -13.11
CA ILE A 34 -0.09 20.22 -13.10
C ILE A 34 0.08 18.80 -12.53
N GLU A 35 1.15 18.10 -12.87
CA GLU A 35 1.49 16.77 -12.32
C GLU A 35 1.62 16.84 -10.79
N LEU A 36 2.37 17.82 -10.26
CA LEU A 36 2.45 18.06 -8.82
C LEU A 36 1.07 18.28 -8.16
N LEU A 37 0.16 18.99 -8.81
CA LEU A 37 -1.19 19.19 -8.28
C LEU A 37 -2.00 17.89 -8.28
N LEU A 38 -1.83 17.05 -9.30
CA LEU A 38 -2.46 15.73 -9.39
C LEU A 38 -1.89 14.79 -8.32
N ASP A 39 -0.59 14.81 -8.07
CA ASP A 39 0.06 14.04 -7.00
C ASP A 39 -0.43 14.43 -5.61
N ILE A 40 -0.53 15.73 -5.33
CA ILE A 40 -1.09 16.24 -4.08
C ILE A 40 -2.56 15.82 -3.94
N PHE A 41 -3.33 15.88 -5.02
CA PHE A 41 -4.71 15.43 -5.03
C PHE A 41 -4.82 13.92 -4.76
N THR A 42 -4.00 13.10 -5.42
CA THR A 42 -3.94 11.65 -5.23
C THR A 42 -3.56 11.31 -3.79
N ALA A 43 -2.53 11.96 -3.23
CA ALA A 43 -2.14 11.85 -1.83
C ALA A 43 -3.27 12.19 -0.84
N ALA A 44 -4.00 13.28 -1.10
CA ALA A 44 -5.11 13.70 -0.26
C ALA A 44 -6.27 12.68 -0.27
N VAL A 45 -6.62 12.16 -1.45
CA VAL A 45 -7.68 11.14 -1.59
C VAL A 45 -7.29 9.83 -0.90
N ILE A 46 -6.04 9.40 -1.03
CA ILE A 46 -5.49 8.23 -0.31
C ILE A 46 -5.66 8.39 1.19
N THR A 47 -5.19 9.53 1.72
CA THR A 47 -5.26 9.85 3.15
C THR A 47 -6.70 9.85 3.65
N TYR A 48 -7.60 10.50 2.90
CA TYR A 48 -9.02 10.60 3.22
C TYR A 48 -9.72 9.23 3.22
N LEU A 49 -9.52 8.40 2.19
CA LEU A 49 -10.21 7.11 2.07
C LEU A 49 -9.70 6.08 3.07
N LEU A 50 -8.38 6.06 3.33
CA LEU A 50 -7.78 5.14 4.29
C LEU A 50 -7.99 5.60 5.74
N GLY A 51 -8.20 6.90 5.97
CA GLY A 51 -8.38 7.48 7.30
C GLY A 51 -7.09 7.57 8.11
N GLU A 52 -5.94 7.58 7.42
CA GLU A 52 -4.61 7.52 8.03
C GLU A 52 -3.69 8.53 7.35
N LEU A 53 -3.03 9.36 8.14
CA LEU A 53 -1.93 10.21 7.69
C LEU A 53 -0.64 9.39 7.69
N ASP A 54 -0.19 8.94 6.53
CA ASP A 54 1.06 8.22 6.36
C ASP A 54 2.12 9.16 5.76
N PRO A 55 3.20 9.49 6.49
CA PRO A 55 4.29 10.33 5.99
C PRO A 55 4.91 9.79 4.69
N ILE A 56 4.82 8.48 4.46
CA ILE A 56 5.31 7.84 3.22
C ILE A 56 4.53 8.36 2.02
N VAL A 57 3.23 8.65 2.14
CA VAL A 57 2.42 9.21 1.04
C VAL A 57 2.97 10.56 0.60
N PHE A 58 3.33 11.41 1.55
CA PHE A 58 3.91 12.72 1.26
C PHE A 58 5.29 12.58 0.60
N LEU A 59 6.10 11.62 1.05
CA LEU A 59 7.39 11.35 0.42
C LEU A 59 7.21 10.84 -1.02
N VAL A 60 6.26 9.95 -1.26
CA VAL A 60 5.92 9.46 -2.61
C VAL A 60 5.49 10.63 -3.50
N ALA A 61 4.57 11.48 -3.04
CA ALA A 61 4.12 12.66 -3.79
C ALA A 61 5.26 13.62 -4.15
N VAL A 62 6.18 13.88 -3.21
CA VAL A 62 7.30 14.78 -3.44
C VAL A 62 8.30 14.18 -4.42
N LEU A 63 8.54 12.87 -4.33
CA LEU A 63 9.49 12.18 -5.21
C LEU A 63 8.95 12.01 -6.63
N ASP A 64 7.65 11.77 -6.78
CA ASP A 64 6.99 11.60 -8.08
C ASP A 64 6.94 12.92 -8.88
N ALA A 65 6.76 14.03 -8.18
CA ALA A 65 6.84 15.36 -8.78
C ALA A 65 8.27 15.82 -9.16
N VAL A 66 9.31 14.99 -8.94
CA VAL A 66 10.67 15.32 -9.37
C VAL A 66 10.81 14.98 -10.85
N PRO A 67 10.90 15.98 -11.75
CA PRO A 67 11.10 15.72 -13.16
C PRO A 67 12.39 14.92 -13.40
N PHE A 68 12.43 14.11 -14.45
CA PHE A 68 13.54 13.21 -14.83
C PHE A 68 13.75 11.97 -13.96
N VAL A 69 12.97 11.80 -12.89
CA VAL A 69 12.94 10.56 -12.11
C VAL A 69 11.61 9.86 -12.39
N ASP A 70 11.55 9.07 -13.46
CA ASP A 70 10.37 8.24 -13.76
C ASP A 70 10.23 7.14 -12.70
N LEU A 71 9.53 7.44 -11.60
CA LEU A 71 9.23 6.47 -10.55
C LEU A 71 7.96 5.67 -10.83
N ALA A 72 7.26 5.99 -11.93
CA ALA A 72 6.09 5.27 -12.37
C ALA A 72 6.36 3.75 -12.47
N PRO A 73 5.46 2.89 -11.97
CA PRO A 73 4.14 3.19 -11.42
C PRO A 73 4.15 3.34 -9.88
N VAL A 74 4.63 4.47 -9.35
CA VAL A 74 4.89 4.65 -7.91
C VAL A 74 3.60 4.61 -7.11
N TRP A 75 2.52 5.21 -7.62
CA TRP A 75 1.24 5.29 -6.91
C TRP A 75 0.58 3.93 -6.83
N THR A 76 0.51 3.22 -7.96
CA THR A 76 -0.05 1.87 -8.00
C THR A 76 0.76 0.93 -7.10
N GLY A 77 2.10 1.05 -7.12
CA GLY A 77 2.99 0.31 -6.23
C GLY A 77 2.73 0.61 -4.75
N TYR A 78 2.56 1.88 -4.39
CA TYR A 78 2.24 2.30 -3.03
C TYR A 78 0.89 1.74 -2.55
N ILE A 79 -0.17 1.82 -3.36
CA ILE A 79 -1.49 1.25 -3.01
C ILE A 79 -1.41 -0.27 -2.88
N TYR A 80 -0.67 -0.94 -3.75
CA TYR A 80 -0.43 -2.37 -3.63
C TYR A 80 0.28 -2.73 -2.32
N TYR A 81 1.33 -2.02 -1.97
CA TYR A 81 2.03 -2.20 -0.70
C TYR A 81 1.10 -2.02 0.50
N ARG A 82 0.27 -0.97 0.51
CA ARG A 82 -0.72 -0.71 1.56
C ARG A 82 -1.75 -1.82 1.67
N TYR A 83 -2.32 -2.24 0.55
CA TYR A 83 -3.27 -3.35 0.47
C TYR A 83 -2.67 -4.64 1.04
N TYR A 84 -1.45 -4.99 0.63
CA TYR A 84 -0.76 -6.19 1.07
C TYR A 84 -0.43 -6.16 2.57
N LYS A 85 0.04 -5.01 3.08
CA LYS A 85 0.32 -4.81 4.51
C LYS A 85 -0.92 -5.05 5.37
N GLU A 86 -2.06 -4.51 4.95
CA GLU A 86 -3.33 -4.68 5.68
C GLU A 86 -3.86 -6.11 5.60
N LEU A 87 -3.73 -6.76 4.43
CA LEU A 87 -4.11 -8.14 4.25
C LEU A 87 -3.32 -9.07 5.21
N ARG A 88 -2.02 -8.81 5.39
CA ARG A 88 -1.16 -9.54 6.34
C ARG A 88 -1.48 -9.26 7.80
N ALA A 89 -1.91 -8.06 8.13
CA ALA A 89 -2.33 -7.73 9.49
C ALA A 89 -3.59 -8.51 9.92
N MET A 90 -4.45 -8.88 8.96
CA MET A 90 -5.62 -9.71 9.22
C MET A 90 -5.32 -11.21 9.31
N THR A 91 -4.17 -11.69 8.83
CA THR A 91 -3.77 -13.09 9.04
C THR A 91 -3.28 -13.30 10.47
N PRO A 92 -3.87 -14.23 11.24
CA PRO A 92 -3.36 -14.55 12.56
C PRO A 92 -1.92 -15.03 12.44
N LYS A 93 -0.99 -14.44 13.22
CA LYS A 93 0.36 -14.98 13.37
C LYS A 93 0.21 -16.44 13.85
N PRO A 94 0.84 -17.43 13.19
CA PRO A 94 0.86 -18.78 13.73
C PRO A 94 1.49 -18.71 15.12
N ARG A 95 0.72 -19.08 16.15
CA ARG A 95 1.31 -19.40 17.45
C ARG A 95 2.20 -20.61 17.20
N ILE A 96 3.51 -20.40 17.26
CA ILE A 96 4.44 -21.52 17.36
C ILE A 96 4.22 -22.06 18.77
N GLU A 97 3.33 -23.04 18.91
CA GLU A 97 3.35 -23.90 20.07
C GLU A 97 4.66 -24.68 19.99
N VAL A 98 5.60 -24.34 20.87
CA VAL A 98 6.84 -25.09 21.01
C VAL A 98 6.43 -26.50 21.44
N PHE A 99 6.38 -27.42 20.48
CA PHE A 99 6.15 -28.82 20.73
C PHE A 99 7.32 -29.30 21.58
N LYS A 100 7.10 -29.43 22.90
CA LYS A 100 8.07 -30.05 23.79
C LYS A 100 8.14 -31.52 23.38
N ILE A 101 9.17 -31.89 22.64
CA ILE A 101 9.47 -33.29 22.36
C ILE A 101 9.81 -33.92 23.73
N PRO A 102 9.04 -34.91 24.21
CA PRO A 102 9.40 -35.62 25.43
C PRO A 102 10.76 -36.28 25.22
N ARG A 103 11.66 -36.11 26.18
CA ARG A 103 12.97 -36.76 26.13
C ARG A 103 12.78 -38.23 26.48
N GLU A 104 13.52 -39.09 25.79
CA GLU A 104 13.56 -40.53 26.04
C GLU A 104 14.00 -40.75 27.50
N GLY A 105 13.04 -41.12 28.35
CA GLY A 105 13.19 -41.22 29.81
C GLY A 105 11.93 -40.88 30.63
N ASP A 106 10.94 -40.20 30.05
CA ASP A 106 9.70 -39.78 30.77
C ASP A 106 8.64 -40.89 30.94
N TYR A 107 8.96 -42.17 30.68
CA TYR A 107 8.01 -43.30 30.74
C TYR A 107 8.26 -44.28 31.89
N GLU A 108 9.08 -43.93 32.87
CA GLU A 108 9.27 -44.76 34.07
C GLU A 108 8.71 -44.04 35.30
N GLU A 109 7.42 -44.27 35.58
CA GLU A 109 6.83 -44.41 36.93
C GLU A 109 5.55 -45.26 36.86
#